data_AF-M2URM3-F1
#
_entry.id   AF-M2URM3-F1
#
_cell.length_a   1.000
_cell.length_b   1.000
_cell.length_c   1.000
_cell.angle_alpha   90.00
_cell.angle_beta   90.00
_cell.angle_gamma   90.00
#
_symmetry.space_group_name_H-M   'P 1'
#
loop_
_entity.id
_entity.type
_entity.pdbx_description
1 polymer ?
#
loop_
_entity_poly.entity_id
_entity_poly.type
_entity_poly.pdbx_seq_one_letter_code
_entity_poly.pdbx_strand_id
1 'polypeptide(L)'
;MSFQRTFVSSISRAAIRPQISRVTVNNQFASFRACIAAMSTISDVIIKDHRELESYYNEVINSDDVDHKTRFGNQFTWELARHSVAEELLIYPAMEKYIGKEGHEHAEKDRQQHHQVKELLKEFQNMKATDSAYVPKLKELWAVLGQHIKEEETDDLPALENALAKPDNKGASESLAKNFGRTKAFVPSRSHPSAGENPLFEGPMGMLAAPIDHIADIFRKFPDNTISPNPSKK
;
A
#
# COMPACT_ATOMS: atom_id res chain seq x y z
N MET A 1 23.68 -88.64 -25.64
CA MET A 1 22.28 -88.69 -25.16
C MET A 1 22.25 -89.34 -23.79
N SER A 2 22.08 -88.56 -22.71
CA SER A 2 21.57 -89.04 -21.42
C SER A 2 21.40 -87.81 -20.50
N PHE A 3 20.18 -87.56 -20.04
CA PHE A 3 19.87 -86.58 -19.00
C PHE A 3 19.66 -87.35 -17.70
N GLN A 4 20.33 -86.94 -16.61
CA GLN A 4 20.01 -87.41 -15.26
C GLN A 4 19.67 -86.23 -14.36
N ARG A 5 18.62 -86.46 -13.56
CA ARG A 5 17.99 -85.58 -12.58
C ARG A 5 18.89 -85.30 -11.39
N THR A 6 18.70 -84.16 -10.73
CA THR A 6 19.09 -83.95 -9.33
C THR A 6 17.98 -83.22 -8.56
N PHE A 7 17.76 -83.71 -7.34
CA PHE A 7 16.73 -83.35 -6.38
C PHE A 7 17.19 -82.27 -5.41
N VAL A 8 16.22 -81.62 -4.75
CA VAL A 8 16.34 -80.50 -3.80
C VAL A 8 16.33 -80.99 -2.34
N SER A 9 17.06 -80.31 -1.44
CA SER A 9 16.81 -80.20 0.02
C SER A 9 17.52 -78.91 0.53
N SER A 10 16.91 -77.88 1.14
CA SER A 10 16.09 -77.74 2.36
C SER A 10 16.89 -77.24 3.59
N ILE A 11 16.53 -76.01 4.06
CA ILE A 11 16.51 -75.49 5.47
C ILE A 11 17.92 -75.13 6.06
N SER A 12 18.20 -74.05 6.81
CA SER A 12 17.43 -73.20 7.72
C SER A 12 18.05 -71.80 7.92
N ARG A 13 17.28 -70.90 8.55
CA ARG A 13 17.47 -69.47 8.79
C ARG A 13 18.08 -69.21 10.18
N ALA A 14 18.99 -68.25 10.32
CA ALA A 14 19.33 -67.63 11.60
C ALA A 14 19.47 -66.11 11.43
N ALA A 15 18.71 -65.36 12.24
CA ALA A 15 18.62 -63.90 12.22
C ALA A 15 19.56 -63.30 13.28
N ILE A 16 20.33 -62.28 12.91
CA ILE A 16 21.20 -61.50 13.80
C ILE A 16 20.67 -60.06 13.82
N ARG A 17 20.26 -59.59 15.01
CA ARG A 17 19.87 -58.19 15.28
C ARG A 17 21.13 -57.36 15.59
N PRO A 18 21.34 -56.18 14.98
CA PRO A 18 22.25 -55.19 15.53
C PRO A 18 21.52 -54.22 16.49
N GLN A 19 22.16 -53.94 17.62
CA GLN A 19 21.79 -52.85 18.55
C GLN A 19 22.11 -51.50 17.90
N ILE A 20 21.15 -50.56 17.94
CA ILE A 20 21.39 -49.15 17.60
C ILE A 20 21.42 -48.37 18.91
N SER A 21 22.59 -47.83 19.23
CA SER A 21 22.78 -46.90 20.34
C SER A 21 22.06 -45.58 20.05
N ARG A 22 21.16 -45.16 20.94
CA ARG A 22 20.55 -43.83 20.91
C ARG A 22 21.59 -42.77 21.27
N VAL A 23 21.98 -41.94 20.30
CA VAL A 23 22.66 -40.68 20.55
C VAL A 23 21.59 -39.64 20.89
N THR A 24 21.57 -39.19 22.15
CA THR A 24 20.74 -38.04 22.55
C THR A 24 21.47 -36.77 22.11
N VAL A 25 21.01 -36.15 21.02
CA VAL A 25 21.48 -34.81 20.64
C VAL A 25 20.72 -33.79 21.49
N ASN A 26 21.43 -33.22 22.47
CA ASN A 26 21.01 -32.01 23.17
C ASN A 26 20.88 -30.87 22.16
N ASN A 27 19.65 -30.54 21.77
CA ASN A 27 19.40 -29.39 20.91
C ASN A 27 19.24 -28.13 21.77
N GLN A 28 20.35 -27.70 22.38
CA GLN A 28 20.49 -26.38 22.99
C GLN A 28 20.68 -25.30 21.91
N PHE A 29 19.81 -25.22 20.91
CA PHE A 29 19.71 -24.06 20.01
C PHE A 29 18.28 -23.91 19.51
N ALA A 30 17.34 -23.74 20.44
CA ALA A 30 16.15 -22.94 20.15
C ALA A 30 16.62 -21.48 20.01
N SER A 31 17.26 -21.20 18.87
CA SER A 31 17.51 -19.86 18.39
C SER A 31 16.18 -19.11 18.43
N PHE A 32 16.23 -17.95 19.07
CA PHE A 32 15.21 -16.92 19.10
C PHE A 32 14.56 -16.74 17.71
N ARG A 33 13.52 -17.52 17.41
CA ARG A 33 12.50 -17.10 16.44
C ARG A 33 11.57 -16.13 17.13
N ALA A 34 12.13 -14.99 17.53
CA ALA A 34 11.35 -13.77 17.56
C ALA A 34 11.10 -13.40 16.09
N CYS A 35 10.09 -14.00 15.48
CA CYS A 35 9.37 -13.33 14.41
C CYS A 35 8.70 -12.11 15.07
N ILE A 36 9.48 -11.05 15.29
CA ILE A 36 8.92 -9.70 15.26
C ILE A 36 8.35 -9.65 13.84
N ALA A 37 7.02 -9.74 13.70
CA ALA A 37 6.39 -9.33 12.47
C ALA A 37 6.96 -7.94 12.19
N ALA A 38 7.78 -7.80 11.14
CA ALA A 38 8.38 -6.52 10.81
C ALA A 38 7.22 -5.52 10.72
N MET A 39 7.18 -4.59 11.67
CA MET A 39 6.19 -3.54 11.65
C MET A 39 6.52 -2.69 10.43
N SER A 40 5.58 -2.57 9.50
CA SER A 40 5.80 -1.82 8.26
C SER A 40 6.30 -0.41 8.56
N THR A 41 7.32 0.03 7.84
CA THR A 41 7.83 1.40 7.91
C THR A 41 6.86 2.36 7.24
N ILE A 42 7.07 3.66 7.40
CA ILE A 42 6.23 4.63 6.70
C ILE A 42 6.44 4.55 5.18
N SER A 43 7.68 4.30 4.73
CA SER A 43 7.95 4.08 3.31
C SER A 43 7.24 2.84 2.77
N ASP A 44 7.20 1.74 3.52
CA ASP A 44 6.54 0.50 3.10
C ASP A 44 5.05 0.74 2.80
N VAL A 45 4.36 1.54 3.63
CA VAL A 45 2.92 1.77 3.46
C VAL A 45 2.61 2.77 2.35
N ILE A 46 3.44 3.80 2.17
CA ILE A 46 3.30 4.80 1.09
C ILE A 46 3.59 4.14 -0.27
N ILE A 47 4.71 3.42 -0.39
CA ILE A 47 5.05 2.68 -1.62
C ILE A 47 3.97 1.65 -1.96
N LYS A 48 3.37 1.01 -0.96
CA LYS A 48 2.25 0.10 -1.20
C LYS A 48 1.07 0.84 -1.87
N ASP A 49 0.69 2.01 -1.36
CA ASP A 49 -0.36 2.83 -1.98
C ASP A 49 0.00 3.22 -3.42
N HIS A 50 1.26 3.60 -3.68
CA HIS A 50 1.72 3.94 -5.04
C HIS A 50 1.51 2.79 -6.02
N ARG A 51 1.85 1.57 -5.61
CA ARG A 51 1.66 0.37 -6.44
C ARG A 51 0.18 0.06 -6.65
N GLU A 52 -0.67 0.30 -5.65
CA GLU A 52 -2.12 0.16 -5.79
C GLU A 52 -2.69 1.20 -6.76
N LEU A 53 -2.29 2.47 -6.63
CA LEU A 53 -2.66 3.55 -7.55
C LEU A 53 -2.24 3.26 -8.98
N GLU A 54 -1.01 2.80 -9.19
CA GLU A 54 -0.49 2.37 -10.50
C GLU A 54 -1.31 1.21 -11.07
N SER A 55 -1.65 0.23 -10.24
CA SER A 55 -2.50 -0.88 -10.64
C SER A 55 -3.89 -0.37 -11.08
N TYR A 56 -4.54 0.49 -10.30
CA TYR A 56 -5.87 1.00 -10.64
C TYR A 56 -5.86 1.89 -11.89
N TYR A 57 -4.82 2.69 -12.07
CA TYR A 57 -4.58 3.44 -13.30
C TYR A 57 -4.54 2.48 -14.51
N ASN A 58 -3.72 1.43 -14.42
CA ASN A 58 -3.57 0.44 -15.49
C ASN A 58 -4.87 -0.31 -15.80
N GLU A 59 -5.69 -0.63 -14.79
CA GLU A 59 -7.00 -1.25 -14.97
C GLU A 59 -7.96 -0.35 -15.77
N VAL A 60 -7.91 0.97 -15.58
CA VAL A 60 -8.74 1.91 -16.33
C VAL A 60 -8.25 2.07 -17.77
N ILE A 61 -6.94 2.28 -17.98
CA ILE A 61 -6.41 2.64 -19.30
C ILE A 61 -6.34 1.46 -20.29
N ASN A 62 -6.33 0.22 -19.79
CA ASN A 62 -6.20 -1.00 -20.61
C ASN A 62 -7.53 -1.74 -20.82
N SER A 63 -8.63 -1.22 -20.28
CA SER A 63 -9.96 -1.80 -20.48
C SER A 63 -10.74 -1.00 -21.54
N ASP A 64 -11.72 -1.65 -22.17
CA ASP A 64 -12.77 -0.98 -22.95
C ASP A 64 -14.16 -1.14 -22.31
N ASP A 65 -14.25 -1.93 -21.23
CA ASP A 65 -15.50 -2.13 -20.49
C ASP A 65 -15.81 -0.91 -19.61
N VAL A 66 -17.00 -0.34 -19.79
CA VAL A 66 -17.43 0.90 -19.12
C VAL A 66 -17.64 0.68 -17.61
N ASP A 67 -18.15 -0.48 -17.19
CA ASP A 67 -18.37 -0.78 -15.77
C ASP A 67 -17.04 -0.95 -15.04
N HIS A 68 -16.09 -1.65 -15.67
CA HIS A 68 -14.72 -1.84 -15.19
C HIS A 68 -14.00 -0.51 -15.01
N LYS A 69 -14.00 0.35 -16.03
CA LYS A 69 -13.45 1.72 -15.94
C LYS A 69 -14.08 2.52 -14.82
N THR A 70 -15.40 2.43 -14.68
CA THR A 70 -16.12 3.15 -13.61
C THR A 70 -15.68 2.67 -12.23
N ARG A 71 -15.54 1.35 -12.02
CA ARG A 71 -15.11 0.77 -10.74
C ARG A 71 -13.69 1.15 -10.38
N PHE A 72 -12.75 0.96 -11.30
CA PHE A 72 -11.35 1.24 -11.03
C PHE A 72 -11.03 2.73 -11.04
N GLY A 73 -11.75 3.55 -11.79
CA GLY A 73 -11.63 5.01 -11.70
C GLY A 73 -12.14 5.56 -10.36
N ASN A 74 -13.23 4.98 -9.82
CA ASN A 74 -13.66 5.27 -8.45
C ASN A 74 -12.64 4.81 -7.41
N GLN A 75 -12.07 3.61 -7.57
CA GLN A 75 -11.03 3.10 -6.70
C GLN A 75 -9.79 4.00 -6.68
N PHE A 76 -9.29 4.36 -7.87
CA PHE A 76 -8.17 5.28 -8.04
C PHE A 76 -8.43 6.62 -7.36
N THR A 77 -9.61 7.20 -7.59
CA THR A 77 -10.02 8.47 -6.97
C THR A 77 -10.05 8.36 -5.44
N TRP A 78 -10.65 7.30 -4.93
CA TRP A 78 -10.82 7.05 -3.49
C TRP A 78 -9.49 6.85 -2.79
N GLU A 79 -8.56 6.15 -3.44
CA GLU A 79 -7.24 5.91 -2.88
C GLU A 79 -6.39 7.18 -2.90
N LEU A 80 -6.31 7.86 -4.05
CA LEU A 80 -5.47 9.04 -4.24
C LEU A 80 -5.87 10.18 -3.30
N ALA A 81 -7.17 10.45 -3.16
CA ALA A 81 -7.63 11.53 -2.29
C ALA A 81 -7.20 11.33 -0.82
N ARG A 82 -7.28 10.11 -0.32
CA ARG A 82 -6.98 9.81 1.09
C ARG A 82 -5.49 9.72 1.35
N HIS A 83 -4.76 9.18 0.38
CA HIS A 83 -3.30 9.15 0.37
C HIS A 83 -2.72 10.57 0.45
N SER A 84 -3.08 11.46 -0.50
CA SER A 84 -2.53 12.81 -0.55
C SER A 84 -2.82 13.64 0.72
N VAL A 85 -4.02 13.53 1.30
CA VAL A 85 -4.36 14.22 2.56
C VAL A 85 -3.59 13.61 3.75
N ALA A 86 -3.38 12.29 3.77
CA ALA A 86 -2.62 11.66 4.84
C ALA A 86 -1.14 12.07 4.82
N GLU A 87 -0.56 12.31 3.63
CA GLU A 87 0.80 12.83 3.46
C GLU A 87 0.94 14.25 3.97
N GLU A 88 0.01 15.12 3.58
CA GLU A 88 -0.03 16.52 4.03
C GLU A 88 -0.16 16.65 5.55
N LEU A 89 -0.98 15.78 6.17
CA LEU A 89 -1.22 15.81 7.61
C LEU A 89 -0.08 15.23 8.45
N LEU A 90 0.69 14.28 7.90
CA LEU A 90 1.63 13.48 8.69
C LEU A 90 3.06 13.51 8.17
N ILE A 91 3.25 13.41 6.86
CA ILE A 91 4.55 13.22 6.23
C ILE A 91 5.25 14.55 6.04
N TYR A 92 4.54 15.56 5.55
CA TYR A 92 5.14 16.88 5.35
C TYR A 92 5.59 17.51 6.68
N PRO A 93 4.79 17.47 7.76
CA PRO A 93 5.26 17.90 9.09
C PRO A 93 6.40 17.02 9.63
N ALA A 94 6.43 15.73 9.30
CA ALA A 94 7.52 14.84 9.72
C ALA A 94 8.83 15.19 8.99
N MET A 95 8.79 15.46 7.69
CA MET A 95 9.95 15.94 6.93
C MET A 95 10.50 17.24 7.52
N GLU A 96 9.64 18.24 7.70
CA GLU A 96 9.99 19.52 8.33
C GLU A 96 10.62 19.34 9.71
N LYS A 97 10.08 18.43 10.53
CA LYS A 97 10.55 18.16 11.89
C LYS A 97 11.89 17.42 11.93
N TYR A 98 12.04 16.35 11.16
CA TYR A 98 13.15 15.40 11.33
C TYR A 98 14.34 15.67 10.40
N ILE A 99 14.07 16.24 9.22
CA ILE A 99 15.10 16.59 8.22
C ILE A 99 15.47 18.08 8.33
N GLY A 100 14.55 18.93 8.81
CA GLY A 100 14.80 20.35 9.04
C GLY A 100 14.60 21.18 7.77
N LYS A 101 15.57 22.04 7.43
CA LYS A 101 15.42 22.99 6.31
C LYS A 101 15.19 22.30 4.97
N GLU A 102 15.97 21.25 4.67
CA GLU A 102 15.82 20.45 3.45
C GLU A 102 14.43 19.78 3.41
N GLY A 103 13.98 19.19 4.53
CA GLY A 103 12.64 18.62 4.62
C GLY A 103 11.50 19.64 4.43
N HIS A 104 11.70 20.89 4.84
CA HIS A 104 10.75 21.96 4.54
C HIS A 104 10.72 22.32 3.05
N GLU A 105 11.87 22.34 2.38
CA GLU A 105 11.95 22.58 0.93
C GLU A 105 11.27 21.46 0.14
N HIS A 106 11.45 20.20 0.57
CA HIS A 106 10.77 19.04 -0.01
C HIS A 106 9.24 19.13 0.20
N ALA A 107 8.80 19.29 1.46
CA ALA A 107 7.40 19.42 1.81
C ALA A 107 6.68 20.55 1.05
N GLU A 108 7.34 21.69 0.80
CA GLU A 108 6.74 22.80 0.06
C GLU A 108 6.60 22.50 -1.43
N LYS A 109 7.59 21.84 -2.02
CA LYS A 109 7.51 21.37 -3.40
C LYS A 109 6.38 20.35 -3.56
N ASP A 110 6.27 19.41 -2.63
CA ASP A 110 5.25 18.35 -2.68
C ASP A 110 3.84 18.91 -2.50
N ARG A 111 3.65 19.90 -1.62
CA ARG A 111 2.39 20.65 -1.52
C ARG A 111 1.97 21.28 -2.85
N GLN A 112 2.90 21.86 -3.60
CA GLN A 112 2.60 22.46 -4.91
C GLN A 112 2.22 21.40 -5.95
N GLN A 113 2.93 20.26 -5.97
CA GLN A 113 2.60 19.14 -6.84
C GLN A 113 1.23 18.53 -6.49
N HIS A 114 0.96 18.32 -5.19
CA HIS A 114 -0.33 17.85 -4.70
C HIS A 114 -1.48 18.77 -5.05
N HIS A 115 -1.29 20.10 -4.97
CA HIS A 115 -2.31 21.04 -5.41
C HIS A 115 -2.73 20.77 -6.86
N GLN A 116 -1.75 20.63 -7.76
CA GLN A 116 -2.02 20.31 -9.17
C GLN A 116 -2.70 18.93 -9.33
N VAL A 117 -2.24 17.92 -8.59
CA VAL A 117 -2.87 16.58 -8.57
C VAL A 117 -4.32 16.67 -8.11
N LYS A 118 -4.63 17.43 -7.06
CA LYS A 118 -5.99 17.62 -6.53
C LYS A 118 -6.90 18.32 -7.52
N GLU A 119 -6.40 19.33 -8.25
CA GLU A 119 -7.16 19.99 -9.32
C GLU A 119 -7.53 19.03 -10.45
N LEU A 120 -6.54 18.30 -10.97
CA LEU A 120 -6.76 17.30 -12.02
C LEU A 120 -7.66 16.16 -11.55
N LEU A 121 -7.51 15.71 -10.30
CA LEU A 121 -8.38 14.70 -9.69
C LEU A 121 -9.81 15.22 -9.55
N LYS A 122 -10.00 16.50 -9.21
CA LYS A 122 -11.32 17.12 -9.12
C LYS A 122 -12.04 17.13 -10.46
N GLU A 123 -11.32 17.37 -11.56
CA GLU A 123 -11.88 17.26 -12.90
C GLU A 123 -12.23 15.80 -13.23
N PHE A 124 -11.27 14.89 -13.06
CA PHE A 124 -11.42 13.46 -13.37
C PHE A 124 -12.59 12.81 -12.62
N GLN A 125 -12.69 13.04 -11.31
CA GLN A 125 -13.69 12.38 -10.46
C GLN A 125 -15.15 12.74 -10.80
N ASN A 126 -15.36 13.81 -11.59
CA ASN A 126 -16.67 14.25 -12.05
C ASN A 126 -17.02 13.74 -13.47
N MET A 127 -16.08 13.10 -14.16
CA MET A 127 -16.29 12.53 -15.49
C MET A 127 -16.94 11.13 -15.42
N LYS A 128 -17.59 10.74 -16.51
CA LYS A 128 -18.08 9.37 -16.71
C LYS A 128 -17.11 8.58 -17.57
N ALA A 129 -17.02 7.28 -17.32
CA ALA A 129 -16.19 6.37 -18.14
C ALA A 129 -16.59 6.33 -19.62
N THR A 130 -17.80 6.78 -19.97
CA THR A 130 -18.29 6.93 -21.35
C THR A 130 -17.77 8.19 -22.05
N ASP A 131 -17.22 9.15 -21.31
CA ASP A 131 -16.76 10.41 -21.87
C ASP A 131 -15.46 10.17 -22.64
N SER A 132 -15.36 10.70 -23.87
CA SER A 132 -14.16 10.52 -24.69
C SER A 132 -12.89 11.10 -24.05
N ALA A 133 -13.05 12.07 -23.14
CA ALA A 133 -11.96 12.69 -22.39
C ALA A 133 -11.56 11.92 -21.11
N TYR A 134 -12.28 10.86 -20.71
CA TYR A 134 -12.06 10.17 -19.44
C TYR A 134 -10.64 9.59 -19.31
N VAL A 135 -10.24 8.76 -20.27
CA VAL A 135 -8.89 8.16 -20.31
C VAL A 135 -7.80 9.22 -20.55
N PRO A 136 -7.95 10.17 -21.50
CA PRO A 136 -7.01 11.28 -21.64
C PRO A 136 -6.77 12.06 -20.34
N LYS A 137 -7.83 12.40 -19.59
CA LYS A 137 -7.72 13.13 -18.32
C LYS A 137 -7.01 12.30 -17.24
N LEU A 138 -7.28 11.00 -17.16
CA LEU A 138 -6.57 10.13 -16.22
C LEU A 138 -5.07 10.03 -16.55
N LYS A 139 -4.70 10.00 -17.83
CA LYS A 139 -3.29 10.00 -18.26
C LYS A 139 -2.57 11.31 -17.93
N GLU A 140 -3.26 12.44 -18.10
CA GLU A 140 -2.75 13.76 -17.70
C GLU A 140 -2.50 13.81 -16.19
N LEU A 141 -3.48 13.38 -15.39
CA LEU A 141 -3.35 13.25 -13.93
C LEU A 141 -2.19 12.34 -13.53
N TRP A 142 -2.07 11.17 -14.17
CA TRP A 142 -0.99 10.21 -13.89
C TRP A 142 0.39 10.75 -14.27
N ALA A 143 0.51 11.61 -15.29
CA ALA A 143 1.80 12.20 -15.65
C ALA A 143 2.37 13.07 -14.53
N VAL A 144 1.52 13.84 -13.84
CA VAL A 144 1.91 14.67 -12.70
C VAL A 144 2.15 13.80 -11.47
N LEU A 145 1.18 12.94 -11.13
CA LEU A 145 1.27 12.05 -9.97
C LEU A 145 2.45 11.09 -10.05
N GLY A 146 2.68 10.47 -11.21
CA GLY A 146 3.78 9.53 -11.40
C GLY A 146 5.16 10.17 -11.29
N GLN A 147 5.29 11.45 -11.64
CA GLN A 147 6.52 12.20 -11.39
C GLN A 147 6.71 12.50 -9.89
N HIS A 148 5.63 12.90 -9.20
CA HIS A 148 5.64 13.10 -7.74
C HIS A 148 6.03 11.81 -7.00
N ILE A 149 5.34 10.69 -7.27
CA ILE A 149 5.65 9.36 -6.70
C ILE A 149 7.12 8.99 -6.89
N LYS A 150 7.66 9.26 -8.09
CA LYS A 150 9.06 8.93 -8.38
C LYS A 150 10.01 9.72 -7.50
N GLU A 151 9.81 11.03 -7.38
CA GLU A 151 10.64 11.91 -6.56
C GLU A 151 10.54 11.52 -5.08
N GLU A 152 9.33 11.25 -4.60
CA GLU A 152 9.11 10.82 -3.23
C GLU A 152 9.81 9.49 -2.90
N GLU A 153 9.69 8.49 -3.78
CA GLU A 153 10.34 7.19 -3.58
C GLU A 153 11.87 7.23 -3.69
N THR A 154 12.43 8.17 -4.48
CA THR A 154 13.88 8.26 -4.68
C THR A 154 14.58 9.20 -3.73
N ASP A 155 13.91 10.26 -3.27
CA ASP A 155 14.52 11.36 -2.54
C ASP A 155 13.90 11.53 -1.15
N ASP A 156 12.58 11.75 -1.07
CA ASP A 156 11.91 12.17 0.17
C ASP A 156 11.79 11.07 1.21
N LEU A 157 11.28 9.89 0.83
CA LEU A 157 11.14 8.75 1.73
C LEU A 157 12.49 8.24 2.24
N PRO A 158 13.54 8.06 1.40
CA PRO A 158 14.85 7.71 1.89
C PRO A 158 15.43 8.74 2.86
N ALA A 159 15.28 10.04 2.58
CA ALA A 159 15.75 11.10 3.48
C ALA A 159 15.00 11.06 4.83
N LEU A 160 13.69 10.86 4.80
CA LEU A 160 12.86 10.75 5.99
C LEU A 160 13.23 9.51 6.82
N GLU A 161 13.34 8.33 6.22
CA GLU A 161 13.73 7.11 6.95
C GLU A 161 15.12 7.24 7.58
N ASN A 162 16.08 7.84 6.87
CA ASN A 162 17.41 8.11 7.42
C ASN A 162 17.34 9.02 8.66
N ALA A 163 16.46 10.02 8.65
CA ALA A 163 16.25 10.90 9.80
C ALA A 163 15.51 10.19 10.96
N LEU A 164 14.56 9.30 10.65
CA LEU A 164 13.79 8.52 11.62
C LEU A 164 14.60 7.37 12.24
N ALA A 165 15.62 6.85 11.55
CA ALA A 165 16.49 5.78 12.04
C ALA A 165 17.45 6.24 13.17
N LYS A 166 17.54 7.55 13.44
CA LYS A 166 18.36 8.08 14.54
C LYS A 166 17.91 7.48 15.88
N PRO A 167 18.83 7.17 16.82
CA PRO A 167 18.49 6.51 18.10
C PRO A 167 17.38 7.21 18.90
N ASP A 168 17.34 8.54 18.87
CA ASP A 168 16.34 9.36 19.57
C ASP A 168 14.91 9.23 19.00
N ASN A 169 14.78 8.68 17.78
CA ASN A 169 13.53 8.56 17.03
C ASN A 169 13.05 7.11 16.89
N LYS A 170 13.56 6.18 17.73
CA LYS A 170 13.22 4.76 17.65
C LYS A 170 11.70 4.52 17.64
N GLY A 171 11.20 3.79 16.64
CA GLY A 171 9.78 3.48 16.50
C GLY A 171 8.95 4.56 15.80
N ALA A 172 9.56 5.68 15.40
CA ALA A 172 8.83 6.80 14.80
C ALA A 172 8.29 6.45 13.41
N SER A 173 9.04 5.70 12.59
CA SER A 173 8.60 5.24 11.26
C SER A 173 7.37 4.33 11.36
N GLU A 174 7.41 3.35 12.27
CA GLU A 174 6.29 2.43 12.53
C GLU A 174 5.07 3.15 13.11
N SER A 175 5.29 4.17 13.94
CA SER A 175 4.24 5.01 14.49
C SER A 175 3.57 5.86 13.41
N LEU A 176 4.37 6.47 12.51
CA LEU A 176 3.89 7.19 11.34
C LEU A 176 3.08 6.26 10.44
N ALA A 177 3.59 5.08 10.10
CA ALA A 177 2.89 4.09 9.27
C ALA A 177 1.51 3.72 9.84
N LYS A 178 1.45 3.47 11.15
CA LYS A 178 0.19 3.17 11.85
C LYS A 178 -0.79 4.35 11.84
N ASN A 179 -0.29 5.56 12.04
CA ASN A 179 -1.12 6.76 12.02
C ASN A 179 -1.60 7.10 10.61
N PHE A 180 -0.75 6.91 9.61
CA PHE A 180 -1.08 7.07 8.19
C PHE A 180 -2.28 6.22 7.79
N GLY A 181 -2.22 4.92 8.07
CA GLY A 181 -3.34 4.01 7.82
C GLY A 181 -4.63 4.38 8.58
N ARG A 182 -4.51 4.93 9.80
CA ARG A 182 -5.66 5.42 10.57
C ARG A 182 -6.24 6.70 9.98
N THR A 183 -5.41 7.66 9.64
CA THR A 183 -5.82 8.94 9.04
C THR A 183 -6.59 8.70 7.76
N LYS A 184 -6.13 7.80 6.90
CA LYS A 184 -6.84 7.38 5.66
C LYS A 184 -8.26 6.85 5.88
N ALA A 185 -8.62 6.42 7.09
CA ALA A 185 -9.98 5.97 7.41
C ALA A 185 -10.95 7.13 7.70
N PHE A 186 -10.46 8.35 7.93
CA PHE A 186 -11.24 9.50 8.38
C PHE A 186 -11.14 10.73 7.48
N VAL A 187 -10.17 10.76 6.56
CA VAL A 187 -10.00 11.83 5.58
C VAL A 187 -10.94 11.67 4.38
N PRO A 188 -11.24 12.75 3.64
CA PRO A 188 -12.13 12.70 2.48
C PRO A 188 -11.69 11.69 1.43
N SER A 189 -12.65 10.99 0.82
CA SER A 189 -12.40 10.03 -0.26
C SER A 189 -12.48 10.65 -1.66
N ARG A 190 -12.54 11.98 -1.74
CA ARG A 190 -12.63 12.76 -2.96
C ARG A 190 -11.78 14.02 -2.84
N SER A 191 -11.36 14.54 -3.98
CA SER A 191 -10.64 15.80 -4.06
C SER A 191 -11.57 17.01 -3.87
N HIS A 192 -11.11 17.98 -3.08
CA HIS A 192 -11.79 19.24 -2.77
C HIS A 192 -10.78 20.42 -2.72
N PRO A 193 -10.09 20.75 -3.84
CA PRO A 193 -9.03 21.77 -3.84
C PRO A 193 -9.54 23.17 -3.45
N SER A 194 -10.82 23.46 -3.69
CA SER A 194 -11.46 24.72 -3.29
C SER A 194 -11.60 24.91 -1.77
N ALA A 195 -11.35 23.87 -0.97
CA ALA A 195 -11.29 23.99 0.49
C ALA A 195 -10.02 24.73 0.98
N GLY A 196 -9.06 24.98 0.07
CA GLY A 196 -7.79 25.66 0.35
C GLY A 196 -6.74 24.74 0.97
N GLU A 197 -5.46 25.11 0.83
CA GLU A 197 -4.29 24.35 1.33
C GLU A 197 -3.97 24.61 2.82
N ASN A 198 -4.90 25.22 3.56
CA ASN A 198 -4.64 25.63 4.93
C ASN A 198 -4.90 24.45 5.88
N PRO A 199 -3.94 24.06 6.76
CA PRO A 199 -4.16 23.04 7.80
C PRO A 199 -5.36 23.37 8.71
N LEU A 200 -5.79 24.65 8.74
CA LEU A 200 -6.95 25.14 9.46
C LEU A 200 -8.29 24.81 8.78
N PHE A 201 -8.33 24.65 7.46
CA PHE A 201 -9.50 24.09 6.75
C PHE A 201 -9.52 22.56 6.81
N GLU A 202 -8.41 21.93 7.21
CA GLU A 202 -8.33 20.56 7.72
C GLU A 202 -8.55 20.46 9.24
N GLY A 203 -9.03 21.54 9.86
CA GLY A 203 -9.57 21.52 11.22
C GLY A 203 -10.95 20.83 11.29
N PRO A 204 -11.64 20.90 12.44
CA PRO A 204 -12.91 20.21 12.68
C PRO A 204 -14.00 20.45 11.62
N MET A 205 -13.93 21.56 10.86
CA MET A 205 -14.85 21.89 9.78
C MET A 205 -14.55 21.16 8.45
N GLY A 206 -13.28 20.84 8.15
CA GLY A 206 -12.91 19.97 7.02
C GLY A 206 -13.25 18.51 7.26
N MET A 207 -13.14 18.08 8.52
CA MET A 207 -13.66 16.78 8.98
C MET A 207 -15.19 16.63 8.85
N LEU A 208 -15.95 17.71 8.61
CA LEU A 208 -17.39 17.64 8.33
C LEU A 208 -17.72 17.30 6.86
N ALA A 209 -16.74 17.30 5.94
CA ALA A 209 -16.94 16.82 4.57
C ALA A 209 -16.84 15.29 4.47
N ALA A 210 -16.13 14.63 5.40
CA ALA A 210 -16.03 13.18 5.50
C ALA A 210 -17.40 12.45 5.46
N PRO A 211 -18.46 12.86 6.19
CA PRO A 211 -19.75 12.17 6.11
C PRO A 211 -20.45 12.30 4.75
N ILE A 212 -20.19 13.34 3.95
CA ILE A 212 -20.86 13.50 2.64
C ILE A 212 -20.27 12.52 1.62
N ASP A 213 -18.94 12.43 1.55
CA ASP A 213 -18.28 11.55 0.59
C ASP A 213 -18.56 10.07 0.90
N HIS A 214 -18.56 9.69 2.19
CA HIS A 214 -18.91 8.32 2.60
C HIS A 214 -20.34 7.92 2.22
N ILE A 215 -21.32 8.83 2.33
CA ILE A 215 -22.70 8.56 1.87
C ILE A 215 -22.71 8.35 0.37
N ALA A 216 -22.05 9.23 -0.39
CA ALA A 216 -22.00 9.12 -1.85
C ALA A 216 -21.26 7.84 -2.30
N ASP A 217 -20.23 7.42 -1.59
CA ASP A 217 -19.46 6.21 -1.88
C ASP A 217 -20.31 4.93 -1.78
N ILE A 218 -21.31 4.89 -0.88
CA ILE A 218 -22.25 3.76 -0.79
C ILE A 218 -23.02 3.56 -2.12
N PHE A 219 -23.24 4.64 -2.88
CA PHE A 219 -23.94 4.58 -4.16
C PHE A 219 -23.00 4.41 -5.36
N ARG A 220 -21.69 4.38 -5.15
CA ARG A 220 -20.69 4.18 -6.20
C ARG A 220 -20.34 2.71 -6.37
N LYS A 221 -19.86 2.39 -7.57
CA LYS A 221 -19.36 1.04 -7.88
C LYS A 221 -17.87 0.98 -7.64
N PHE A 222 -17.42 -0.06 -6.96
CA PHE A 222 -16.01 -0.38 -6.72
C PHE A 222 -15.69 -1.79 -7.21
N PRO A 223 -14.40 -2.13 -7.41
CA PRO A 223 -13.99 -3.49 -7.70
C PRO A 223 -14.30 -4.42 -6.53
N ASP A 224 -14.40 -5.72 -6.79
CA ASP A 224 -14.49 -6.72 -5.74
C ASP A 224 -13.14 -6.86 -5.02
N ASN A 225 -13.15 -6.97 -3.69
CA ASN A 225 -11.99 -7.25 -2.83
C ASN A 225 -10.88 -6.18 -2.75
N THR A 226 -11.07 -4.97 -3.27
CA THR A 226 -10.06 -3.88 -3.22
C THR A 226 -10.25 -2.87 -2.08
N ILE A 227 -11.37 -2.92 -1.35
CA ILE A 227 -11.66 -1.99 -0.24
C ILE A 227 -12.15 -2.75 0.99
N SER A 228 -11.66 -2.35 2.18
CA SER A 228 -12.18 -2.78 3.47
C SER A 228 -12.41 -1.59 4.41
N PRO A 229 -13.66 -1.33 4.86
CA PRO A 229 -14.89 -1.96 4.36
C PRO A 229 -15.27 -1.42 2.99
N ASN A 230 -15.61 -2.30 2.03
CA ASN A 230 -16.11 -1.88 0.72
C ASN A 230 -17.45 -1.13 0.88
N PRO A 231 -17.54 0.17 0.56
CA PRO A 231 -18.75 0.97 0.79
C PRO A 231 -19.96 0.46 0.00
N SER A 232 -19.71 -0.23 -1.12
CA SER A 232 -20.74 -0.71 -2.05
C SER A 232 -21.32 -2.08 -1.69
N LYS A 233 -20.72 -2.81 -0.73
CA LYS A 233 -21.22 -4.10 -0.23
C LYS A 233 -21.86 -3.90 1.14
N LYS A 234 -23.20 -3.79 1.19
CA LYS A 234 -23.98 -3.96 2.42
C LYS A 234 -24.35 -5.43 2.62
#